data_AF-A0A4U3KZB1-F1
#
_entry.id   AF-A0A4U3KZB1-F1
#
_cell.length_a   1.000
_cell.length_b   1.000
_cell.length_c   1.000
_cell.angle_alpha   90.00
_cell.angle_beta   90.00
_cell.angle_gamma   90.00
#
_symmetry.space_group_name_H-M   'P 1'
#
loop_
_entity.id
_entity.type
_entity.pdbx_description
1 polymer ?
#
loop_
_entity_poly.entity_id
_entity_poly.type
_entity_poly.pdbx_seq_one_letter_code
_entity_poly.pdbx_strand_id
1 'polypeptide(L)'
;MNKLIATNKNNWTALIARLALGVTLFPHGAQKLLGWFGGYGFTGTMGFLTGQAHLPYMVALLVILIESVGAVLLIAGLFTRLAAFGVIVNFIGVVATSIINNGFFMNWYMEPNKGEGLEYFILLFGLAFVSLIAGGGKWSIDAAFASSSVKKETSSYAYQAA
;
A
#
# COMPACT_ATOMS: atom_id res chain seq x y z
N MET A 1 -13.36 6.67 -18.87
CA MET A 1 -13.22 6.29 -17.45
C MET A 1 -11.75 6.25 -17.04
N ASN A 2 -11.36 6.95 -15.98
CA ASN A 2 -9.98 6.94 -15.50
C ASN A 2 -9.63 5.55 -14.92
N LYS A 3 -8.72 4.82 -15.56
CA LYS A 3 -8.37 3.43 -15.21
C LYS A 3 -7.81 3.31 -13.78
N LEU A 4 -7.31 4.40 -13.19
CA LEU A 4 -6.72 4.36 -11.84
C LEU A 4 -7.77 4.13 -10.74
N ILE A 5 -8.98 4.67 -10.89
CA ILE A 5 -10.04 4.62 -9.86
C ILE A 5 -11.21 3.68 -10.24
N ALA A 6 -11.18 3.10 -11.44
CA ALA A 6 -12.24 2.21 -11.90
C ALA A 6 -12.33 0.94 -11.02
N THR A 7 -13.48 0.68 -10.39
CA THR A 7 -13.65 -0.50 -9.54
C THR A 7 -15.12 -0.93 -9.42
N ASN A 8 -15.35 -2.16 -8.98
CA ASN A 8 -16.69 -2.71 -8.73
C ASN A 8 -17.10 -2.45 -7.27
N LYS A 9 -18.12 -1.60 -7.06
CA LYS A 9 -18.64 -1.21 -5.74
C LYS A 9 -19.21 -2.37 -4.90
N ASN A 10 -19.48 -3.52 -5.49
CA ASN A 10 -19.99 -4.71 -4.82
C ASN A 10 -18.90 -5.77 -4.56
N ASN A 11 -17.64 -5.50 -4.91
CA ASN A 11 -16.55 -6.44 -4.74
C ASN A 11 -16.04 -6.46 -3.28
N TRP A 12 -16.47 -7.47 -2.54
CA TRP A 12 -16.02 -7.73 -1.17
C TRP A 12 -14.59 -8.24 -1.08
N THR A 13 -14.14 -9.06 -2.03
CA THR A 13 -12.77 -9.59 -2.07
C THR A 13 -11.74 -8.48 -2.11
N ALA A 14 -11.98 -7.44 -2.93
CA ALA A 14 -11.13 -6.26 -3.01
C ALA A 14 -11.11 -5.46 -1.69
N LEU A 15 -12.27 -5.31 -1.02
CA LEU A 15 -12.35 -4.65 0.28
C LEU A 15 -11.53 -5.41 1.34
N ILE A 16 -11.72 -6.72 1.44
CA ILE A 16 -11.01 -7.55 2.41
C ILE A 16 -9.51 -7.49 2.15
N ALA A 17 -9.09 -7.64 0.88
CA ALA A 17 -7.68 -7.61 0.52
C ALA A 17 -7.02 -6.26 0.84
N ARG A 18 -7.64 -5.14 0.46
CA ARG A 18 -7.06 -3.81 0.69
C ARG A 18 -7.02 -3.45 2.17
N LEU A 19 -8.02 -3.86 2.96
CA LEU A 19 -8.03 -3.62 4.40
C LEU A 19 -6.97 -4.47 5.10
N ALA A 20 -6.88 -5.76 4.78
CA ALA A 20 -5.84 -6.63 5.33
C ALA A 20 -4.45 -6.08 5.02
N LEU A 21 -4.19 -5.68 3.77
CA LEU A 21 -2.92 -5.07 3.36
C LEU A 21 -2.65 -3.76 4.10
N GLY A 22 -3.61 -2.83 4.07
CA GLY A 22 -3.45 -1.50 4.64
C GLY A 22 -3.29 -1.53 6.17
N VAL A 23 -4.08 -2.32 6.89
CA VAL A 23 -3.99 -2.46 8.36
C VAL A 23 -2.68 -3.12 8.76
N THR A 24 -2.20 -4.11 8.00
CA THR A 24 -0.89 -4.73 8.25
C THR A 24 0.24 -3.74 8.03
N LEU A 25 0.13 -2.88 7.01
CA LEU A 25 1.19 -1.94 6.65
C LEU A 25 1.21 -0.69 7.54
N PHE A 26 0.04 -0.25 8.03
CA PHE A 26 -0.12 0.99 8.78
C PHE A 26 0.81 1.11 10.01
N PRO A 27 0.97 0.09 10.88
CA PRO A 27 1.91 0.16 11.99
C PRO A 27 3.35 0.44 11.55
N HIS A 28 3.81 -0.17 10.46
CA HIS A 28 5.15 0.06 9.92
C HIS A 28 5.32 1.49 9.40
N GLY A 29 4.31 2.00 8.68
CA GLY A 29 4.29 3.39 8.24
C GLY A 29 4.27 4.38 9.41
N ALA A 30 3.49 4.10 10.45
CA ALA A 30 3.38 4.93 11.64
C ALA A 30 4.68 4.92 12.47
N GLN A 31 5.36 3.78 12.57
CA GLN A 31 6.70 3.69 13.17
C GLN A 31 7.70 4.59 12.43
N LYS A 32 7.68 4.52 11.09
CA LYS A 32 8.62 5.24 10.22
C LYS A 32 8.37 6.75 10.17
N LEU A 33 7.11 7.17 10.09
CA LEU A 33 6.76 8.58 9.93
C LEU A 33 6.56 9.29 11.27
N LEU A 34 5.80 8.68 12.19
CA LEU A 34 5.31 9.31 13.41
C LEU A 34 6.04 8.86 14.68
N GLY A 35 6.82 7.78 14.62
CA GLY A 35 7.49 7.20 15.79
C GLY A 35 6.55 6.44 16.72
N TRP A 36 5.36 6.08 16.23
CA TRP A 36 4.41 5.27 17.00
C TRP A 36 4.96 3.86 17.23
N PHE A 37 4.41 3.14 18.21
CA PHE A 37 4.78 1.74 18.50
C PHE A 37 6.29 1.53 18.73
N GLY A 38 6.96 2.51 19.36
CA GLY A 38 8.39 2.47 19.62
C GLY A 38 9.27 2.66 18.36
N GLY A 39 8.71 3.17 17.26
CA GLY A 39 9.46 3.45 16.05
C GLY A 39 10.35 4.69 16.14
N TYR A 40 11.31 4.80 15.20
CA TYR A 40 12.30 5.88 15.19
C TYR A 40 11.76 7.24 14.71
N GLY A 41 10.52 7.29 14.18
CA GLY A 41 9.94 8.48 13.58
C GLY A 41 10.68 8.94 12.33
N PHE A 42 10.21 10.03 11.72
CA PHE A 42 10.71 10.47 10.41
C PHE A 42 12.22 10.71 10.40
N THR A 43 12.72 11.52 11.34
CA THR A 43 14.15 11.89 11.39
C THR A 43 15.06 10.68 11.61
N GLY A 44 14.71 9.80 12.56
CA GLY A 44 15.49 8.60 12.82
C GLY A 44 15.45 7.60 11.67
N THR A 45 14.27 7.41 11.06
CA THR A 45 14.11 6.52 9.91
C THR A 45 14.85 7.03 8.68
N MET A 46 14.79 8.34 8.37
CA MET A 46 15.56 8.93 7.27
C MET A 46 17.05 8.79 7.50
N GLY A 47 17.52 9.01 8.73
CA GLY A 47 18.93 8.79 9.10
C GLY A 47 19.37 7.35 8.90
N PHE A 48 18.55 6.38 9.31
CA PHE A 48 18.82 4.97 9.06
C PHE A 48 18.86 4.63 7.57
N LEU A 49 17.82 5.01 6.81
CA LEU A 49 17.69 4.63 5.41
C LEU A 49 18.78 5.27 4.53
N THR A 50 19.10 6.54 4.76
CA THR A 50 20.12 7.25 3.96
C THR A 50 21.54 6.99 4.45
N GLY A 51 21.72 6.82 5.76
CA GLY A 51 23.03 6.63 6.38
C GLY A 51 23.51 5.18 6.39
N GLN A 52 22.69 4.26 6.93
CA GLN A 52 23.07 2.85 7.09
C GLN A 52 22.67 1.99 5.90
N ALA A 53 21.46 2.18 5.38
CA ALA A 53 21.00 1.44 4.20
C ALA A 53 21.45 2.09 2.88
N HIS A 54 22.07 3.28 2.93
CA HIS A 54 22.64 4.01 1.80
C HIS A 54 21.64 4.30 0.66
N LEU A 55 20.35 4.42 0.98
CA LEU A 55 19.34 4.82 -0.01
C LEU A 55 19.51 6.30 -0.38
N PRO A 56 19.33 6.68 -1.66
CA PRO A 56 19.16 8.08 -2.03
C PRO A 56 17.98 8.70 -1.27
N TYR A 57 18.11 9.95 -0.86
CA TYR A 57 17.12 10.65 -0.04
C TYR A 57 15.68 10.51 -0.58
N MET A 58 15.50 10.67 -1.89
CA MET A 58 14.18 10.58 -2.52
C MET A 58 13.59 9.17 -2.44
N VAL A 59 14.42 8.14 -2.55
CA VAL A 59 13.97 6.75 -2.40
C VAL A 59 13.59 6.49 -0.93
N ALA A 60 14.41 6.92 0.02
CA ALA A 60 14.10 6.80 1.45
C ALA A 60 12.79 7.51 1.83
N LEU A 61 12.57 8.73 1.31
CA LEU A 61 11.32 9.44 1.50
C LEU A 61 10.12 8.68 0.91
N LEU A 62 10.26 8.13 -0.29
CA LEU A 62 9.21 7.34 -0.92
C LEU A 62 8.88 6.08 -0.11
N VAL A 63 9.87 5.37 0.45
CA VAL A 63 9.65 4.22 1.36
C VAL A 63 8.74 4.64 2.51
N ILE A 64 9.07 5.74 3.20
CA ILE A 64 8.26 6.23 4.33
C ILE A 64 6.85 6.59 3.88
N LEU A 65 6.70 7.33 2.78
CA LEU A 65 5.38 7.79 2.30
C LEU A 65 4.51 6.63 1.80
N ILE A 66 5.09 5.64 1.12
CA ILE A 66 4.36 4.46 0.64
C ILE A 66 3.83 3.65 1.82
N GLU A 67 4.63 3.44 2.86
CA GLU A 67 4.19 2.65 4.01
C GLU A 67 3.24 3.39 4.94
N SER A 68 3.34 4.72 5.02
CA SER A 68 2.47 5.55 5.86
C SER A 68 1.22 6.02 5.11
N VAL A 69 1.38 6.98 4.20
CA VAL A 69 0.29 7.56 3.42
C VAL A 69 -0.33 6.50 2.52
N GLY A 70 0.46 5.64 1.89
CA GLY A 70 -0.05 4.56 1.06
C GLY A 70 -0.92 3.56 1.83
N ALA A 71 -0.59 3.24 3.09
CA ALA A 71 -1.44 2.41 3.94
C ALA A 71 -2.79 3.07 4.22
N VAL A 72 -2.80 4.37 4.54
CA VAL A 72 -4.05 5.14 4.75
C VAL A 72 -4.88 5.20 3.47
N LEU A 73 -4.25 5.41 2.32
CA LEU A 73 -4.91 5.39 1.01
C LEU A 73 -5.56 4.03 0.71
N LEU A 74 -4.88 2.92 1.03
CA LEU A 74 -5.43 1.57 0.88
C LEU A 74 -6.62 1.34 1.82
N ILE A 75 -6.53 1.77 3.08
CA ILE A 75 -7.63 1.64 4.07
C ILE A 75 -8.84 2.49 3.68
N ALA A 76 -8.63 3.68 3.13
CA ALA A 76 -9.70 4.52 2.60
C ALA A 76 -10.24 4.00 1.25
N GLY A 77 -9.45 3.24 0.51
CA GLY A 77 -9.76 2.83 -0.85
C GLY A 77 -9.73 4.02 -1.81
N LEU A 78 -8.72 4.88 -1.66
CA LEU A 78 -8.49 6.05 -2.48
C LEU A 78 -7.20 5.85 -3.28
N PHE A 79 -7.26 5.97 -4.60
CA PHE A 79 -6.16 5.64 -5.51
C PHE A 79 -5.58 4.25 -5.24
N THR A 80 -6.46 3.26 -4.98
CA THR A 80 -6.10 1.94 -4.48
C THR A 80 -5.04 1.26 -5.34
N ARG A 81 -5.17 1.37 -6.68
CA ARG A 81 -4.21 0.79 -7.62
C ARG A 81 -2.82 1.42 -7.52
N LEU A 82 -2.76 2.74 -7.37
CA LEU A 82 -1.51 3.47 -7.24
C LEU A 82 -0.81 3.13 -5.92
N ALA A 83 -1.55 3.10 -4.82
CA ALA A 83 -1.02 2.73 -3.51
C ALA A 83 -0.53 1.27 -3.51
N ALA A 84 -1.31 0.33 -4.06
CA ALA A 84 -0.91 -1.07 -4.18
C ALA A 84 0.35 -1.26 -5.05
N PHE A 85 0.45 -0.53 -6.16
CA PHE A 85 1.66 -0.55 -7.00
C PHE A 85 2.88 -0.04 -6.24
N GLY A 86 2.75 1.08 -5.51
CA GLY A 86 3.81 1.60 -4.67
C GLY A 86 4.28 0.58 -3.62
N VAL A 87 3.34 -0.10 -2.96
CA VAL A 87 3.65 -1.18 -2.00
C VAL A 87 4.42 -2.31 -2.67
N ILE A 88 3.99 -2.78 -3.86
CA ILE A 88 4.70 -3.84 -4.58
C ILE A 88 6.15 -3.42 -4.86
N VAL A 89 6.36 -2.23 -5.42
CA VAL A 89 7.71 -1.75 -5.75
C VAL A 89 8.56 -1.59 -4.49
N ASN A 90 8.01 -1.01 -3.43
CA ASN A 90 8.71 -0.82 -2.15
C ASN A 90 9.20 -2.15 -1.57
N PHE A 91 8.31 -3.13 -1.49
CA PHE A 91 8.62 -4.41 -0.87
C PHE A 91 9.45 -5.33 -1.76
N ILE A 92 9.47 -5.15 -3.08
CA ILE A 92 10.48 -5.78 -3.95
C ILE A 92 11.88 -5.31 -3.54
N GLY A 93 12.04 -4.00 -3.28
CA GLY A 93 13.29 -3.43 -2.77
C GLY A 93 13.71 -4.09 -1.47
N VAL A 94 12.82 -4.13 -0.47
CA VAL A 94 13.08 -4.78 0.83
C VAL A 94 13.48 -6.24 0.67
N VAL A 95 12.76 -6.99 -0.17
CA VAL A 95 13.07 -8.41 -0.39
C VAL A 95 14.46 -8.58 -0.99
N ALA A 96 14.77 -7.82 -2.04
CA ALA A 96 16.05 -7.89 -2.74
C ALA A 96 17.24 -7.51 -1.84
N THR A 97 17.08 -6.54 -0.94
CA THR A 97 18.19 -6.03 -0.12
C THR A 97 18.33 -6.75 1.22
N SER A 98 17.24 -7.25 1.80
CA SER A 98 17.23 -7.60 3.23
C SER A 98 16.68 -8.99 3.54
N ILE A 99 15.99 -9.64 2.60
CA ILE A 99 15.24 -10.89 2.88
C ILE A 99 15.71 -12.06 2.03
N ILE A 100 16.16 -11.83 0.79
CA ILE A 100 16.39 -12.90 -0.20
C ILE A 100 17.33 -14.02 0.29
N ASN A 101 18.25 -13.71 1.22
CA ASN A 101 19.21 -14.65 1.78
C ASN A 101 18.78 -15.29 3.13
N ASN A 102 17.61 -14.94 3.67
CA ASN A 102 17.17 -15.35 5.03
C ASN A 102 16.29 -16.61 5.03
N GLY A 103 16.07 -17.24 3.87
CA GLY A 103 15.21 -18.41 3.74
C GLY A 103 13.71 -18.08 3.74
N PHE A 104 12.87 -19.11 3.95
CA PHE A 104 11.42 -18.97 3.79
C PHE A 104 10.71 -18.46 5.04
N PHE A 105 11.00 -19.02 6.22
CA PHE A 105 10.20 -18.78 7.44
C PHE A 105 10.56 -17.47 8.14
N MET A 106 9.55 -16.77 8.66
CA MET A 106 9.77 -15.62 9.54
C MET A 106 10.46 -16.04 10.84
N ASN A 107 11.21 -15.11 11.44
CA ASN A 107 11.84 -15.28 12.74
C ASN A 107 10.84 -15.05 13.88
N TRP A 108 9.77 -15.85 13.92
CA TRP A 108 8.69 -15.73 14.90
C TRP A 108 9.14 -15.81 16.36
N TYR A 109 10.29 -16.46 16.63
CA TYR A 109 10.85 -16.64 17.97
C TYR A 109 11.89 -15.58 18.35
N MET A 110 12.08 -14.55 17.51
CA MET A 110 13.04 -13.46 17.74
C MET A 110 14.47 -13.97 18.02
N GLU A 111 14.89 -15.01 17.30
CA GLU A 111 16.22 -15.59 17.44
C GLU A 111 17.30 -14.54 17.13
N PRO A 112 18.32 -14.38 18.00
CA PRO A 112 19.40 -13.44 17.74
C PRO A 112 20.14 -13.74 16.44
N ASN A 113 20.53 -12.70 15.71
CA ASN A 113 21.29 -12.79 14.44
C ASN A 113 20.59 -13.53 13.30
N LYS A 114 19.29 -13.82 13.43
CA LYS A 114 18.47 -14.41 12.35
C LYS A 114 17.59 -13.33 11.74
N GLY A 115 17.74 -13.11 10.44
CA GLY A 115 16.89 -12.21 9.66
C GLY A 115 15.50 -12.79 9.42
N GLU A 116 14.57 -11.93 8.99
CA GLU A 116 13.21 -12.34 8.63
C GLU A 116 13.18 -13.03 7.25
N GLY A 117 12.38 -14.09 7.12
CA GLY A 117 12.21 -14.84 5.87
C GLY A 117 11.15 -14.27 4.92
N LEU A 118 10.91 -14.99 3.81
CA LEU A 118 10.02 -14.57 2.72
C LEU A 118 8.51 -14.74 2.98
N GLU A 119 8.10 -15.55 3.96
CA GLU A 119 6.70 -15.98 4.19
C GLU A 119 5.71 -14.80 4.25
N TYR A 120 6.01 -13.77 5.05
CA TYR A 120 5.18 -12.56 5.14
C TYR A 120 5.03 -11.82 3.81
N PHE A 121 6.13 -11.70 3.05
CA PHE A 121 6.17 -10.92 1.81
C PHE A 121 5.32 -11.56 0.72
N ILE A 122 5.24 -12.90 0.68
CA ILE A 122 4.36 -13.62 -0.25
C ILE A 122 2.89 -13.25 -0.01
N LEU A 123 2.46 -13.22 1.26
CA LEU A 123 1.11 -12.82 1.63
C LEU A 123 0.85 -11.34 1.30
N LEU A 124 1.81 -10.47 1.62
CA LEU A 124 1.75 -9.05 1.31
C LEU A 124 1.61 -8.81 -0.20
N PHE A 125 2.43 -9.47 -1.02
CA PHE A 125 2.35 -9.35 -2.48
C PHE A 125 1.02 -9.89 -3.01
N GLY A 126 0.54 -11.03 -2.50
CA GLY A 126 -0.77 -11.58 -2.89
C GLY A 126 -1.89 -10.57 -2.69
N LEU A 127 -1.96 -9.94 -1.51
CA LEU A 127 -2.97 -8.92 -1.19
C LEU A 127 -2.77 -7.65 -2.03
N ALA A 128 -1.53 -7.24 -2.29
CA ALA A 128 -1.21 -6.08 -3.11
C ALA A 128 -1.60 -6.30 -4.58
N PHE A 129 -1.36 -7.48 -5.15
CA PHE A 129 -1.79 -7.82 -6.50
C PHE A 129 -3.31 -7.88 -6.63
N VAL A 130 -4.02 -8.46 -5.65
CA VAL A 130 -5.49 -8.43 -5.62
C VAL A 130 -5.99 -6.99 -5.62
N SER A 131 -5.41 -6.12 -4.79
CA SER A 131 -5.78 -4.70 -4.68
C SER A 131 -5.46 -3.91 -5.96
N LEU A 132 -4.34 -4.21 -6.62
CA LEU A 132 -3.92 -3.60 -7.89
C LEU A 132 -4.86 -3.98 -9.04
N ILE A 133 -5.22 -5.25 -9.14
CA ILE A 133 -6.05 -5.78 -10.24
C ILE A 133 -7.52 -5.39 -10.01
N ALA A 134 -8.07 -5.69 -8.84
CA ALA A 134 -9.49 -5.49 -8.53
C ALA A 134 -9.86 -4.01 -8.24
N GLY A 135 -8.89 -3.19 -7.85
CA GLY A 135 -9.10 -1.80 -7.43
C GLY A 135 -9.71 -1.67 -6.03
N GLY A 136 -10.35 -0.54 -5.73
CA GLY A 136 -10.84 -0.23 -4.37
C GLY A 136 -11.98 -1.10 -3.83
N GLY A 137 -12.81 -1.67 -4.70
CA GLY A 137 -13.90 -2.55 -4.29
C GLY A 137 -15.00 -1.85 -3.51
N LYS A 138 -15.69 -2.63 -2.68
CA LYS A 138 -16.76 -2.13 -1.80
C LYS A 138 -16.26 -1.09 -0.81
N TRP A 139 -17.08 -0.07 -0.54
CA TRP A 139 -16.80 1.04 0.39
C TRP A 139 -15.51 1.81 0.12
N SER A 140 -14.99 1.78 -1.10
CA SER A 140 -13.85 2.60 -1.50
C SER A 140 -14.30 4.00 -1.91
N ILE A 141 -13.47 5.00 -1.63
CA ILE A 141 -13.65 6.35 -2.16
C ILE A 141 -13.53 6.33 -3.70
N ASP A 142 -12.68 5.45 -4.26
CA ASP A 142 -12.58 5.20 -5.70
C ASP A 142 -13.95 4.88 -6.33
N ALA A 143 -14.75 4.01 -5.68
CA ALA A 143 -16.09 3.67 -6.14
C ALA A 143 -17.07 4.86 -6.08
N ALA A 144 -16.96 5.72 -5.08
CA ALA A 144 -17.79 6.91 -4.95
C ALA A 144 -17.54 7.92 -6.09
N PHE A 145 -16.27 8.12 -6.46
CA PHE A 145 -15.91 8.97 -7.60
C PHE A 145 -16.26 8.34 -8.95
N ALA A 146 -16.06 7.03 -9.11
CA ALA A 146 -16.42 6.34 -10.35
C ALA A 146 -17.93 6.43 -10.64
N SER A 147 -18.79 6.30 -9.62
CA SER A 147 -20.24 6.41 -9.78
C SER A 147 -20.71 7.83 -10.13
N SER A 148 -19.99 8.86 -9.68
CA SER A 148 -20.35 10.27 -9.91
C SER A 148 -20.11 10.71 -11.35
N SER A 149 -19.10 10.12 -12.00
CA SER A 149 -18.73 10.38 -13.40
C SER A 149 -19.87 10.02 -14.37
N VAL A 150 -20.48 8.85 -14.18
CA VAL A 150 -21.55 8.32 -15.04
C VAL A 150 -22.82 9.16 -14.95
N LYS A 151 -23.16 9.66 -13.75
CA LYS A 151 -24.37 10.47 -13.54
C LYS A 151 -24.27 11.87 -14.16
N LYS A 152 -23.04 12.41 -14.28
CA LYS A 152 -22.78 13.72 -14.87
C LYS A 152 -22.85 13.68 -16.41
N GLU A 153 -22.38 12.59 -17.02
CA GLU A 153 -22.51 12.35 -18.46
C GLU A 153 -23.98 12.22 -18.89
N THR A 154 -24.77 11.38 -18.21
CA THR A 154 -26.18 11.19 -18.55
C THR A 154 -27.02 12.46 -18.39
N SER A 155 -26.72 13.30 -17.38
CA SER A 155 -27.37 14.61 -17.24
C SER A 155 -26.99 15.59 -18.35
N SER A 156 -25.76 15.55 -18.87
CA SER A 156 -25.32 16.43 -19.97
C SER A 156 -26.02 16.10 -21.28
N TYR A 157 -26.19 14.81 -21.60
CA TYR A 157 -26.91 14.39 -22.81
C TYR A 157 -28.40 14.70 -22.73
N ALA A 158 -29.02 14.54 -21.55
CA ALA A 158 -30.43 14.88 -21.35
C ALA A 158 -30.72 16.38 -21.55
N TYR A 159 -29.77 17.27 -21.24
CA TYR A 159 -29.91 18.71 -21.47
C TYR A 159 -29.61 19.15 -22.92
N GLN A 160 -28.84 18.38 -23.69
CA GLN A 160 -28.59 18.67 -25.11
C GLN A 160 -29.70 18.14 -26.02
N ALA A 161 -30.53 17.21 -25.51
CA ALA A 161 -31.64 16.60 -26.24
C ALA A 161 -33.00 17.27 -25.98
N ALA A 162 -33.03 18.37 -25.22
CA ALA A 162 -34.20 19.18 -24.89
C ALA A 162 -34.06 20.59 -25.49
#